data_AF-A0AAP8LAF3-F1
#
_entry.id   AF-A0AAP8LAF3-F1
#
_cell.length_a   1.000
_cell.length_b   1.000
_cell.length_c   1.000
_cell.angle_alpha   90.00
_cell.angle_beta   90.00
_cell.angle_gamma   90.00
#
_symmetry.space_group_name_H-M   'P 1'
#
loop_
_entity.id
_entity.type
_entity.pdbx_description
1 polymer ?
#
loop_
_entity_poly.entity_id
_entity_poly.type
_entity_poly.pdbx_seq_one_letter_code
_entity_poly.pdbx_strand_id
1 'polypeptide(L)'
;MHKAIVVSSDTYFYSLGPEIGVNALHDFTKQFGFGQIAGIDLEGEKRGVLPSTDWKRSAYKDKERQRWYAGETISVAVGQGYNAFTLLQLAQGTSTLANDGLYRRPHLVHAVRDPRSG
;
A
#
# COMPACT_ATOMS: atom_id res chain seq x y z
N MET A 1 -5.77 17.10 12.13
CA MET A 1 -4.82 16.38 11.25
C MET A 1 -3.37 16.47 11.71
N HIS A 2 -2.67 17.62 11.65
CA HIS A 2 -1.22 17.70 11.91
C HIS A 2 -0.76 17.01 13.22
N LYS A 3 -1.38 17.34 14.35
CA LYS A 3 -1.06 16.70 15.65
C LYS A 3 -1.23 15.18 15.62
N ALA A 4 -2.26 14.68 14.93
CA ALA A 4 -2.53 13.24 14.84
C ALA A 4 -1.42 12.49 14.09
N ILE A 5 -0.80 13.12 13.08
CA ILE A 5 0.37 12.58 12.40
C ILE A 5 1.58 12.57 13.33
N VAL A 6 1.86 13.70 14.00
CA VAL A 6 3.04 13.86 14.88
C VAL A 6 3.06 12.85 16.03
N VAL A 7 1.90 12.54 16.61
CA VAL A 7 1.80 11.61 17.75
C VAL A 7 1.35 10.21 17.34
N SER A 8 1.22 9.92 16.04
CA SER A 8 0.70 8.66 15.52
C SER A 8 -0.63 8.25 16.18
N SER A 9 -1.61 9.15 16.19
CA SER A 9 -2.86 8.99 16.95
C SER A 9 -3.84 8.03 16.26
N ASP A 10 -3.89 6.78 16.70
CA ASP A 10 -4.84 5.78 16.21
C ASP A 10 -6.30 6.26 16.29
N THR A 11 -6.70 6.88 17.41
CA THR A 11 -8.07 7.36 17.62
C THR A 11 -8.58 8.30 16.52
N TYR A 12 -7.70 9.17 16.00
CA TYR A 12 -8.04 10.09 14.93
C TYR A 12 -8.24 9.37 13.59
N PHE A 13 -7.38 8.39 13.28
CA PHE A 13 -7.48 7.61 12.04
C PHE A 13 -8.57 6.55 12.10
N TYR A 14 -8.90 6.04 13.29
CA TYR A 14 -10.06 5.17 13.54
C TYR A 14 -11.38 5.89 13.30
N SER A 15 -11.50 7.17 13.67
CA SER A 15 -12.71 7.94 13.35
C SER A 15 -12.80 8.27 11.86
N LEU A 16 -11.67 8.56 11.21
CA LEU A 16 -11.63 8.96 9.80
C LEU A 16 -11.81 7.78 8.82
N GLY A 17 -11.29 6.60 9.15
CA GLY A 17 -11.33 5.42 8.27
C GLY A 17 -12.74 5.06 7.77
N PRO A 18 -13.75 4.92 8.66
CA PRO A 18 -15.13 4.67 8.26
C PRO A 18 -15.76 5.75 7.40
N GLU A 19 -15.40 7.02 7.61
CA GLU A 19 -15.91 8.15 6.80
C GLU A 19 -15.41 8.10 5.36
N ILE A 20 -14.14 7.70 5.17
CA ILE A 20 -13.53 7.53 3.83
C ILE A 20 -14.03 6.23 3.17
N GLY A 21 -14.07 5.14 3.94
CA GLY A 21 -14.39 3.80 3.45
C GLY A 21 -13.21 3.08 2.79
N VAL A 22 -13.21 1.74 2.86
CA VAL A 22 -12.08 0.91 2.43
C VAL A 22 -11.74 1.07 0.95
N ASN A 23 -12.73 1.21 0.07
CA ASN A 23 -12.46 1.25 -1.38
C ASN A 23 -11.79 2.57 -1.78
N ALA A 24 -12.19 3.69 -1.19
CA ALA A 24 -11.51 4.97 -1.41
C ALA A 24 -10.09 4.96 -0.81
N LEU A 25 -9.92 4.37 0.38
CA LEU A 25 -8.58 4.15 0.96
C LEU A 25 -7.71 3.29 0.03
N HIS A 26 -8.24 2.18 -0.50
CA HIS A 26 -7.57 1.33 -1.47
C HIS A 26 -7.16 2.12 -2.72
N ASP A 27 -8.10 2.83 -3.35
CA ASP A 27 -7.85 3.52 -4.62
C ASP A 27 -6.82 4.65 -4.48
N PHE A 28 -6.83 5.36 -3.36
CA PHE A 28 -5.83 6.37 -3.05
C PHE A 28 -4.46 5.74 -2.75
N THR A 29 -4.42 4.75 -1.86
CA THR A 29 -3.17 4.12 -1.39
C THR A 29 -2.49 3.32 -2.50
N LYS A 30 -3.25 2.77 -3.46
CA LYS A 30 -2.72 2.05 -4.63
C LYS A 30 -1.78 2.93 -5.47
N GLN A 31 -1.97 4.24 -5.50
CA GLN A 31 -1.12 5.17 -6.26
C GLN A 31 0.33 5.21 -5.74
N PHE A 32 0.54 4.82 -4.48
CA PHE A 32 1.86 4.69 -3.85
C PHE A 32 2.55 3.34 -4.14
N GLY A 33 1.91 2.44 -4.91
CA GLY A 33 2.44 1.12 -5.29
C GLY A 33 2.12 -0.01 -4.31
N PHE A 34 1.30 0.24 -3.30
CA PHE A 34 0.88 -0.80 -2.36
C PHE A 34 -0.03 -1.84 -3.02
N GLY A 35 0.16 -3.12 -2.65
CA GLY A 35 -0.58 -4.23 -3.25
C GLY A 35 -0.21 -4.52 -4.71
N GLN A 36 0.90 -3.97 -5.20
CA GLN A 36 1.41 -4.14 -6.55
C GLN A 36 2.89 -4.56 -6.53
N ILE A 37 3.33 -5.23 -7.60
CA ILE A 37 4.75 -5.47 -7.83
C ILE A 37 5.39 -4.12 -8.15
N ALA A 38 6.43 -3.73 -7.40
CA ALA A 38 7.11 -2.44 -7.55
C ALA A 38 7.93 -2.38 -8.84
N GLY A 39 8.37 -3.55 -9.34
CA GLY A 39 9.08 -3.70 -10.59
C GLY A 39 10.57 -3.47 -10.44
N ILE A 40 11.17 -3.69 -9.29
CA ILE A 40 12.62 -3.64 -9.15
C ILE A 40 13.28 -4.61 -10.15
N ASP A 41 14.51 -4.33 -10.52
CA ASP A 41 15.36 -5.14 -11.40
C ASP A 41 15.92 -6.39 -10.68
N LEU A 42 15.09 -7.03 -9.85
CA LEU A 42 15.36 -8.29 -9.16
C LEU A 42 14.15 -9.23 -9.28
N GLU A 43 14.43 -10.52 -9.20
CA GLU A 43 13.40 -11.54 -9.11
C GLU A 43 12.88 -11.72 -7.68
N GLY A 44 11.73 -12.39 -7.54
CA GLY A 44 11.22 -12.82 -6.24
C GLY A 44 10.34 -11.80 -5.50
N GLU A 45 9.97 -10.70 -6.15
CA GLU A 45 9.03 -9.74 -5.57
C GLU A 45 7.72 -10.38 -5.11
N LYS A 46 7.21 -9.90 -3.98
CA LYS A 46 5.87 -10.24 -3.48
C LYS A 46 4.97 -9.02 -3.61
N ARG A 47 3.75 -9.27 -4.11
CA ARG A 47 2.73 -8.24 -4.32
C ARG A 47 2.22 -7.60 -3.03
N GLY A 48 2.33 -8.28 -1.90
CA GLY A 48 1.65 -7.88 -0.67
C GLY A 48 0.12 -7.97 -0.82
N VAL A 49 -0.60 -7.34 0.11
CA VAL A 49 -2.05 -7.27 0.19
C VAL A 49 -2.46 -5.84 0.47
N LEU A 50 -3.12 -5.22 -0.51
CA LEU A 50 -3.89 -3.99 -0.31
C LEU A 50 -5.38 -4.37 -0.33
N PRO A 51 -6.06 -4.37 0.82
CA PRO A 51 -7.42 -4.87 0.91
C PRO A 51 -8.44 -3.91 0.31
N SER A 52 -9.47 -4.49 -0.28
CA SER A 52 -10.68 -3.81 -0.78
C SER A 52 -11.85 -4.77 -0.65
N THR A 53 -13.07 -4.29 -0.89
CA THR A 53 -14.24 -5.19 -0.91
C THR A 53 -14.11 -6.28 -1.98
N ASP A 54 -13.52 -5.94 -3.13
CA ASP A 54 -13.31 -6.88 -4.23
C ASP A 54 -12.21 -7.88 -3.92
N TRP A 55 -11.11 -7.40 -3.33
CA TRP A 55 -10.06 -8.28 -2.84
C TRP A 55 -10.64 -9.32 -1.87
N LYS A 56 -11.42 -8.90 -0.87
CA LYS A 56 -11.96 -9.82 0.14
C LYS A 56 -12.93 -10.85 -0.45
N ARG A 57 -13.78 -10.42 -1.39
CA ARG A 57 -14.67 -11.31 -2.15
C ARG A 57 -13.90 -12.39 -2.91
N SER A 58 -12.75 -12.04 -3.48
CA SER A 58 -11.90 -12.97 -4.23
C SER A 58 -10.96 -13.82 -3.36
N ALA A 59 -10.56 -13.31 -2.18
CA ALA A 59 -9.57 -13.94 -1.31
C ALA A 59 -10.15 -15.10 -0.49
N TYR A 60 -11.45 -15.08 -0.22
CA TYR A 60 -12.13 -16.08 0.61
C TYR A 60 -13.18 -16.87 -0.17
N LYS A 61 -13.36 -18.15 0.20
CA LYS A 61 -14.40 -19.04 -0.37
C LYS A 61 -15.71 -18.96 0.40
N ASP A 62 -15.65 -18.73 1.71
CA ASP A 62 -16.82 -18.69 2.58
C ASP A 62 -17.57 -17.35 2.41
N LYS A 63 -18.87 -17.39 2.08
CA LYS A 63 -19.69 -16.19 1.83
C LYS A 63 -19.66 -15.19 3.00
N GLU A 64 -19.67 -15.68 4.23
CA GLU A 64 -19.59 -14.84 5.43
C GLU A 64 -18.27 -14.07 5.54
N ARG A 65 -17.17 -14.66 5.02
CA ARG A 65 -15.85 -14.03 5.00
C ARG A 65 -15.66 -13.14 3.76
N GLN A 66 -16.39 -13.36 2.68
CA GLN A 66 -16.39 -12.50 1.50
C GLN A 66 -17.02 -11.13 1.75
N ARG A 67 -17.93 -11.02 2.74
CA ARG A 67 -18.54 -9.76 3.13
C ARG A 67 -17.52 -8.86 3.82
N TRP A 68 -17.48 -7.58 3.42
CA TRP A 68 -16.73 -6.54 4.14
C TRP A 68 -17.55 -6.03 5.32
N TYR A 69 -16.97 -6.00 6.51
CA TYR A 69 -17.57 -5.47 7.72
C TYR A 69 -17.00 -4.08 8.03
N ALA A 70 -17.84 -3.16 8.47
CA ALA A 70 -17.43 -1.77 8.71
C ALA A 70 -16.27 -1.65 9.71
N GLY A 71 -16.21 -2.52 10.72
CA GLY A 71 -15.12 -2.57 11.70
C GLY A 71 -13.75 -2.91 11.08
N GLU A 72 -13.70 -3.58 9.93
CA GLU A 72 -12.44 -3.94 9.28
C GLU A 72 -11.75 -2.73 8.65
N THR A 73 -12.54 -1.74 8.20
CA THR A 73 -12.01 -0.48 7.68
C THR A 73 -11.21 0.28 8.75
N ILE A 74 -11.62 0.18 10.02
CA ILE A 74 -10.97 0.87 11.15
C ILE A 74 -9.52 0.42 11.29
N SER A 75 -9.28 -0.90 11.30
CA SER A 75 -7.92 -1.46 11.36
C SER A 75 -7.12 -1.17 10.09
N VAL A 76 -7.76 -1.23 8.92
CA VAL A 76 -7.08 -0.93 7.65
C VAL A 76 -6.60 0.52 7.58
N ALA A 77 -7.36 1.48 8.13
CA ALA A 77 -7.02 2.90 8.10
C ALA A 77 -5.72 3.25 8.85
N VAL A 78 -5.29 2.43 9.81
CA VAL A 78 -4.02 2.60 10.55
C VAL A 78 -2.91 1.66 10.05
N GLY A 79 -3.09 1.04 8.88
CA GLY A 79 -2.10 0.13 8.33
C GLY A 79 -2.12 -1.29 8.91
N GLN A 80 -3.14 -1.64 9.70
CA GLN A 80 -3.32 -2.97 10.30
C GLN A 80 -4.37 -3.80 9.53
N GLY A 81 -4.84 -4.89 10.14
CA GLY A 81 -5.86 -5.78 9.58
C GLY A 81 -5.27 -6.62 8.45
N TYR A 82 -5.88 -6.54 7.27
CA TYR A 82 -5.45 -7.29 6.08
C TYR A 82 -4.29 -6.64 5.32
N ASN A 83 -3.88 -5.43 5.69
CA ASN A 83 -2.71 -4.79 5.09
C ASN A 83 -1.47 -5.66 5.31
N ALA A 84 -0.78 -5.99 4.22
CA ALA A 84 0.50 -6.69 4.29
C ALA A 84 1.40 -6.19 3.17
N PHE A 85 2.45 -5.43 3.50
CA PHE A 85 3.31 -4.80 2.50
C PHE A 85 4.76 -5.25 2.67
N THR A 86 5.50 -5.28 1.57
CA THR A 86 6.94 -5.53 1.62
C THR A 86 7.69 -4.27 2.05
N LEU A 87 8.91 -4.44 2.58
CA LEU A 87 9.78 -3.30 2.88
C LEU A 87 10.05 -2.43 1.63
N LEU A 88 10.14 -3.06 0.45
CA LEU A 88 10.29 -2.35 -0.81
C LEU A 88 9.08 -1.47 -1.12
N GLN A 89 7.86 -1.95 -0.89
CA GLN A 89 6.65 -1.13 -1.05
C GLN A 89 6.60 0.05 -0.07
N LEU A 90 7.04 -0.14 1.18
CA LEU A 90 7.13 0.97 2.14
C LEU A 90 8.16 2.02 1.70
N ALA A 91 9.33 1.58 1.23
CA ALA A 91 10.35 2.47 0.69
C ALA A 91 9.83 3.23 -0.54
N GLN A 92 9.10 2.53 -1.43
CA GLN A 92 8.50 3.13 -2.63
C GLN A 92 7.41 4.14 -2.31
N GLY A 93 6.51 3.83 -1.37
CA GLY A 93 5.47 4.76 -0.94
C GLY A 93 6.07 6.00 -0.28
N THR A 94 7.11 5.83 0.53
CA THR A 94 7.85 6.95 1.15
C THR A 94 8.54 7.82 0.09
N SER A 95 9.21 7.19 -0.89
CA SER A 95 9.84 7.90 -2.02
C SER A 95 8.82 8.69 -2.84
N THR A 96 7.67 8.08 -3.14
CA THR A 96 6.57 8.72 -3.87
C THR A 96 6.03 9.94 -3.10
N LEU A 97 5.85 9.82 -1.78
CA LEU A 97 5.44 10.94 -0.93
C LEU A 97 6.48 12.06 -0.92
N ALA A 98 7.76 11.72 -0.79
CA ALA A 98 8.85 12.70 -0.79
C ALA A 98 9.06 13.38 -2.15
N ASN A 99 8.58 12.75 -3.23
CA ASN A 99 8.71 13.22 -4.61
C ASN A 99 7.39 13.78 -5.16
N ASP A 100 6.60 14.44 -4.29
CA ASP A 100 5.34 15.12 -4.64
C ASP A 100 4.33 14.25 -5.41
N GLY A 101 4.27 12.95 -5.07
CA GLY A 101 3.37 11.99 -5.69
C GLY A 101 3.90 11.35 -6.98
N LEU A 102 5.10 11.72 -7.44
CA LEU A 102 5.68 11.14 -8.64
C LEU A 102 6.30 9.76 -8.35
N TYR A 103 5.62 8.72 -8.80
CA TYR A 103 6.11 7.35 -8.71
C TYR A 103 7.31 7.11 -9.64
N ARG A 104 8.46 6.77 -9.05
CA ARG A 104 9.67 6.35 -9.78
C ARG A 104 9.92 4.87 -9.53
N ARG A 105 9.93 4.05 -10.58
CA ARG A 105 10.20 2.62 -10.48
C ARG A 105 11.57 2.40 -9.80
N PRO A 106 11.66 1.59 -8.71
CA PRO A 106 12.93 1.32 -8.05
C PRO A 106 13.84 0.48 -8.94
N HIS A 107 15.15 0.68 -8.83
CA HIS A 107 16.17 -0.10 -9.54
C HIS A 107 17.48 -0.11 -8.74
N LEU A 108 18.26 -1.20 -8.86
CA LEU A 108 19.60 -1.33 -8.30
C LEU A 108 20.67 -0.91 -9.31
N VAL A 109 20.46 -1.19 -10.59
CA VAL A 109 21.43 -0.89 -11.64
C VAL A 109 21.47 0.61 -11.87
N HIS A 110 22.62 1.24 -11.64
CA HIS A 110 22.81 2.66 -11.90
C HIS A 110 23.15 2.95 -13.38
N ALA A 111 23.99 2.11 -13.99
CA ALA A 111 24.37 2.22 -15.39
C ALA A 111 24.85 0.86 -15.93
N VAL A 112 24.66 0.65 -17.23
CA VAL A 112 25.26 -0.46 -17.98
C VAL A 112 26.28 0.14 -18.94
N ARG A 113 27.50 -0.39 -18.92
CA ARG A 113 28.62 0.05 -19.76
C ARG A 113 28.94 -1.03 -20.80
N ASP A 114 29.08 -0.66 -22.07
CA ASP A 114 29.51 -1.61 -23.09
C ASP A 114 31.04 -1.75 -22.99
N PRO A 115 31.57 -2.95 -22.76
CA PRO A 115 33.01 -3.16 -22.62
C PRO A 115 33.84 -2.71 -23.84
N ARG A 116 33.22 -2.50 -25.00
CA ARG A 116 33.88 -2.05 -26.25
C ARG A 116 33.81 -0.55 -26.49
N SER A 117 32.81 0.15 -25.95
CA SER A 117 32.60 1.59 -26.23
C SER A 117 32.59 2.48 -25.00
N GLY A 118 32.58 1.91 -23.79
CA GLY A 118 32.56 2.66 -22.52
C GLY A 118 31.15 2.90 -22.04
#